data_AF-A0A482WDI5-F1
#
_entry.id   AF-A0A482WDI5-F1
#
_cell.length_a   1.000
_cell.length_b   1.000
_cell.length_c   1.000
_cell.angle_alpha   90.00
_cell.angle_beta   90.00
_cell.angle_gamma   90.00
#
_symmetry.space_group_name_H-M   'P 1'
#
loop_
_entity.id
_entity.type
_entity.pdbx_description
1 polymer ?
#
loop_
_entity_poly.entity_id
_entity_poly.type
_entity_poly.pdbx_seq_one_letter_code
_entity_poly.pdbx_strand_id
1 'polypeptide(L)'
;LEDILQKRLYGQHLVQDIVVNAIRSHWSNNSKPQKALALSLRGTPGSGKTYVTNFIKENLYASGHKSNFVNHFNARNDFASKKNIDEYEEDIHMKIERKVTQCPKQLFIFDESDLIPPQLLDKLKFMIDYNVDYTQSIFIFLSHIGGELINDHYFYLLKEANKTREDLKLADFYTLISKEAFFKEDNDFYNSLVKTFLIDHYVPFLPMERRHVRQCIVDEFLRRNIMNPKEEYINKILEIVQWVPLNEKVFSRSGCKQISQQNIGSTS
;
A
#
# COMPACT_ATOMS: atom_id res chain seq x y z
N LEU A 1 -13.58 -9.81 -0.32
CA LEU A 1 -12.62 -8.70 -0.20
C LEU A 1 -13.27 -7.42 0.36
N GLU A 2 -14.34 -6.92 -0.25
CA GLU A 2 -15.03 -5.70 0.24
C GLU A 2 -15.42 -5.76 1.72
N ASP A 3 -16.17 -6.80 2.12
CA ASP A 3 -16.64 -6.97 3.50
C ASP A 3 -15.50 -7.00 4.53
N ILE A 4 -14.38 -7.65 4.20
CA ILE A 4 -13.26 -7.75 5.15
C ILE A 4 -12.53 -6.41 5.27
N LEU A 5 -12.41 -5.64 4.18
CA LEU A 5 -11.84 -4.30 4.23
C LEU A 5 -12.77 -3.34 5.00
N GLN A 6 -14.08 -3.37 4.75
CA GLN A 6 -15.05 -2.57 5.51
C GLN A 6 -15.00 -2.84 7.02
N LYS A 7 -14.84 -4.11 7.42
CA LYS A 7 -14.83 -4.51 8.83
C LYS A 7 -13.48 -4.28 9.53
N ARG A 8 -12.37 -4.35 8.80
CA ARG A 8 -11.02 -4.45 9.40
C ARG A 8 -10.06 -3.33 9.01
N LEU A 9 -10.34 -2.55 7.96
CA LEU A 9 -9.48 -1.48 7.49
C LEU A 9 -10.00 -0.12 7.98
N TYR A 10 -9.37 0.40 9.03
CA TYR A 10 -9.79 1.66 9.64
C TYR A 10 -9.26 2.88 8.90
N GLY A 11 -10.15 3.84 8.65
CA GLY A 11 -9.79 5.15 8.12
C GLY A 11 -9.32 5.17 6.67
N GLN A 12 -9.43 4.11 5.89
CA GLN A 12 -8.96 4.10 4.50
C GLN A 12 -10.13 3.91 3.54
N HIS A 13 -11.10 4.81 3.58
CA HIS A 13 -12.29 4.73 2.72
C HIS A 13 -11.93 4.82 1.23
N LEU A 14 -10.96 5.67 0.86
CA LEU A 14 -10.44 5.77 -0.51
C LEU A 14 -9.90 4.43 -1.06
N VAL A 15 -9.33 3.59 -0.19
CA VAL A 15 -8.79 2.27 -0.59
C VAL A 15 -9.92 1.34 -0.98
N GLN A 16 -11.01 1.32 -0.20
CA GLN A 16 -12.13 0.42 -0.45
C GLN A 16 -12.74 0.69 -1.82
N ASP A 17 -12.95 1.96 -2.15
CA ASP A 17 -13.55 2.36 -3.43
C ASP A 17 -12.65 2.06 -4.63
N ILE A 18 -11.33 2.22 -4.51
CA ILE A 18 -10.42 2.07 -5.65
C ILE A 18 -10.00 0.61 -5.83
N VAL A 19 -9.45 0.01 -4.77
CA VAL A 19 -8.81 -1.31 -4.85
C VAL A 19 -9.84 -2.41 -5.11
N VAL A 20 -10.99 -2.37 -4.42
CA VAL A 20 -12.02 -3.40 -4.60
C VAL A 20 -12.57 -3.35 -6.01
N ASN A 21 -12.89 -2.17 -6.52
CA ASN A 21 -13.46 -2.01 -7.86
C ASN A 21 -12.45 -2.36 -8.97
N ALA A 22 -11.20 -1.92 -8.85
CA ALA A 22 -10.15 -2.25 -9.81
C ALA A 22 -9.90 -3.76 -9.89
N ILE A 23 -9.74 -4.42 -8.73
CA ILE A 23 -9.51 -5.87 -8.68
C ILE A 23 -10.74 -6.64 -9.17
N ARG A 24 -11.96 -6.25 -8.75
CA ARG A 24 -13.19 -6.91 -9.18
C ARG A 24 -13.35 -6.86 -10.70
N SER A 25 -13.15 -5.69 -11.30
CA SER A 25 -13.24 -5.48 -12.75
C SER A 25 -12.21 -6.35 -13.48
N HIS A 26 -10.96 -6.36 -13.00
CA HIS A 26 -9.88 -7.08 -13.64
C HIS A 26 -9.99 -8.61 -13.49
N TRP A 27 -10.37 -9.11 -12.30
CA TRP A 27 -10.29 -10.53 -11.93
C TRP A 27 -11.54 -11.36 -12.31
N SER A 28 -12.62 -10.71 -12.73
CA SER A 28 -13.87 -11.37 -13.12
C SER A 28 -13.68 -12.39 -14.24
N ASN A 29 -14.42 -13.50 -14.22
CA ASN A 29 -14.34 -14.55 -15.24
C ASN A 29 -14.69 -14.07 -16.66
N ASN A 30 -15.51 -13.03 -16.77
CA ASN A 30 -15.88 -12.44 -18.05
C ASN A 30 -14.93 -11.30 -18.48
N SER A 31 -13.91 -11.01 -17.67
CA SER A 31 -12.92 -9.97 -17.98
C SER A 31 -11.98 -10.45 -19.08
N LYS A 32 -11.69 -9.56 -20.03
CA LYS A 32 -10.66 -9.72 -21.06
C LYS A 32 -9.74 -8.49 -21.02
N PRO A 33 -8.92 -8.36 -19.96
CA PRO A 33 -8.07 -7.21 -19.78
C PRO A 33 -7.09 -7.09 -20.96
N GLN A 34 -6.86 -5.87 -21.42
CA GLN A 34 -5.93 -5.59 -22.53
C GLN A 34 -4.51 -5.31 -22.06
N LYS A 35 -4.33 -5.13 -20.74
CA LYS A 35 -3.04 -4.99 -20.07
C LYS A 35 -3.15 -5.46 -18.62
N ALA A 36 -2.02 -5.71 -17.97
CA ALA A 36 -1.98 -6.09 -16.55
C ALA A 36 -2.55 -4.97 -15.67
N LEU A 37 -3.15 -5.32 -14.52
CA LEU A 37 -3.60 -4.31 -13.56
C LEU A 37 -2.43 -3.85 -12.70
N ALA A 38 -2.12 -2.55 -12.70
CA ALA A 38 -1.08 -1.96 -11.88
C ALA A 38 -1.64 -0.98 -10.84
N LEU A 39 -1.47 -1.33 -9.56
CA LEU A 39 -1.88 -0.50 -8.41
C LEU A 39 -0.66 0.06 -7.68
N SER A 40 -0.66 1.36 -7.39
CA SER A 40 0.37 1.98 -6.53
C SER A 40 -0.23 2.47 -5.22
N LEU A 41 0.07 1.79 -4.12
CA LEU A 41 -0.41 2.13 -2.78
C LEU A 41 0.64 3.01 -2.10
N ARG A 42 0.25 4.23 -1.72
CA ARG A 42 1.19 5.27 -1.27
C ARG A 42 0.77 5.87 0.05
N GLY A 43 1.71 6.03 0.97
CA GLY A 43 1.42 6.63 2.27
C GLY A 43 2.52 6.35 3.28
N THR A 44 2.41 6.90 4.48
CA THR A 44 3.39 6.68 5.54
C THR A 44 3.36 5.23 6.06
N PRO A 45 4.42 4.78 6.78
CA PRO A 45 4.43 3.49 7.45
C PRO A 45 3.26 3.33 8.42
N GLY A 46 2.67 2.12 8.46
CA GLY A 46 1.60 1.79 9.40
C GLY A 46 0.21 2.31 9.06
N SER A 47 0.02 2.93 7.89
CA SER A 47 -1.30 3.34 7.38
C SER A 47 -2.15 2.17 6.85
N GLY A 48 -1.54 1.00 6.62
CA GLY A 48 -2.26 -0.23 6.25
C GLY A 48 -1.95 -0.81 4.87
N LYS A 49 -0.98 -0.27 4.11
CA LYS A 49 -0.62 -0.76 2.76
C LYS A 49 -0.42 -2.27 2.68
N THR A 50 0.52 -2.82 3.46
CA THR A 50 0.78 -4.27 3.54
C THR A 50 -0.39 -5.05 4.14
N TYR A 51 -1.20 -4.42 5.00
CA TYR A 51 -2.37 -5.06 5.59
C TYR A 51 -3.46 -5.30 4.54
N VAL A 52 -3.66 -4.33 3.64
CA VAL A 52 -4.56 -4.45 2.48
C VAL A 52 -4.06 -5.51 1.50
N THR A 53 -2.76 -5.54 1.19
CA THR A 53 -2.23 -6.60 0.31
C THR A 53 -2.36 -8.00 0.91
N ASN A 54 -2.26 -8.14 2.23
CA ASN A 54 -2.59 -9.40 2.90
C ASN A 54 -4.04 -9.82 2.66
N PHE A 55 -5.01 -8.91 2.82
CA PHE A 55 -6.40 -9.26 2.49
C PHE A 55 -6.61 -9.61 1.02
N ILE A 56 -5.95 -8.91 0.10
CA ILE A 56 -6.02 -9.23 -1.33
C ILE A 56 -5.53 -10.66 -1.57
N LYS A 57 -4.34 -11.03 -1.05
CA LYS A 57 -3.78 -12.39 -1.19
C LYS A 57 -4.76 -13.46 -0.71
N GLU A 58 -5.25 -13.32 0.52
CA GLU A 58 -6.14 -14.29 1.18
C GLU A 58 -7.54 -14.37 0.54
N ASN A 59 -7.94 -13.36 -0.25
CA ASN A 59 -9.24 -13.36 -0.95
C ASN A 59 -9.14 -13.79 -2.42
N LEU A 60 -8.00 -13.58 -3.07
CA LEU A 60 -7.80 -13.98 -4.47
C LEU A 60 -7.36 -15.44 -4.60
N TYR A 61 -6.63 -15.96 -3.62
CA TYR A 61 -6.07 -17.31 -3.67
C TYR A 61 -6.40 -18.07 -2.39
N ALA A 62 -6.89 -19.30 -2.52
CA ALA A 62 -7.26 -20.16 -1.38
C ALA A 62 -6.11 -20.40 -0.40
N SER A 63 -4.87 -20.51 -0.91
CA SER A 63 -3.66 -20.66 -0.09
C SER A 63 -3.06 -19.33 0.36
N GLY A 64 -3.68 -18.20 0.02
CA GLY A 64 -3.25 -16.86 0.42
C GLY A 64 -1.78 -16.59 0.15
N HIS A 65 -1.05 -16.23 1.20
CA HIS A 65 0.41 -16.01 1.15
C HIS A 65 1.25 -17.24 0.75
N LYS A 66 0.72 -18.46 0.88
CA LYS A 66 1.41 -19.71 0.48
C LYS A 66 1.11 -20.11 -0.97
N SER A 67 0.30 -19.31 -1.68
CA SER A 67 -0.01 -19.57 -3.08
C SER A 67 1.23 -19.41 -3.96
N ASN A 68 1.48 -20.39 -4.84
CA ASN A 68 2.54 -20.31 -5.85
C ASN A 68 2.33 -19.17 -6.86
N PHE A 69 1.11 -18.62 -6.90
CA PHE A 69 0.69 -17.52 -7.78
C PHE A 69 0.82 -16.14 -7.12
N VAL A 70 1.30 -16.10 -5.88
CA VAL A 70 1.57 -14.86 -5.13
C VAL A 70 3.08 -14.73 -5.00
N ASN A 71 3.61 -13.63 -5.54
CA ASN A 71 5.05 -13.37 -5.59
C ASN A 71 5.29 -12.03 -4.90
N HIS A 72 6.17 -12.03 -3.89
CA HIS A 72 6.46 -10.84 -3.10
C HIS A 72 7.95 -10.50 -3.22
N PHE A 73 8.23 -9.32 -3.74
CA PHE A 73 9.56 -8.74 -3.85
C PHE A 73 9.68 -7.61 -2.83
N ASN A 74 10.77 -7.56 -2.08
CA ASN A 74 11.10 -6.45 -1.21
C ASN A 74 12.32 -5.74 -1.79
N ALA A 75 12.13 -4.54 -2.33
CA ALA A 75 13.16 -3.86 -3.12
C ALA A 75 14.46 -3.60 -2.34
N ARG A 76 14.36 -3.34 -1.03
CA ARG A 76 15.54 -3.15 -0.17
C ARG A 76 16.43 -4.39 -0.10
N ASN A 77 15.83 -5.57 -0.07
CA ASN A 77 16.56 -6.83 0.06
C ASN A 77 16.94 -7.38 -1.32
N ASP A 78 15.98 -7.38 -2.25
CA ASP A 78 16.12 -8.04 -3.55
C ASP A 78 16.97 -7.20 -4.52
N PHE A 79 17.01 -5.86 -4.36
CA PHE A 79 17.72 -4.94 -5.25
C PHE A 79 18.73 -4.05 -4.49
N ALA A 80 19.38 -4.61 -3.47
CA ALA A 80 20.23 -3.86 -2.54
C ALA A 80 21.47 -3.20 -3.17
N SER A 81 22.06 -3.82 -4.21
CA SER A 81 23.32 -3.38 -4.81
C SER A 81 23.13 -2.84 -6.23
N LYS A 82 23.37 -1.54 -6.44
CA LYS A 82 23.36 -0.93 -7.78
C LYS A 82 24.38 -1.54 -8.76
N LYS A 83 25.39 -2.26 -8.26
CA LYS A 83 26.42 -2.91 -9.10
C LYS A 83 25.91 -4.15 -9.83
N ASN A 84 24.78 -4.71 -9.39
CA ASN A 84 24.21 -5.95 -9.92
C ASN A 84 22.95 -5.66 -10.75
N ILE A 85 22.80 -4.44 -11.28
CA ILE A 85 21.56 -4.04 -11.96
C ILE A 85 21.23 -4.94 -13.15
N ASP A 86 22.22 -5.29 -13.97
CA ASP A 86 22.03 -6.15 -15.14
C ASP A 86 21.55 -7.55 -14.72
N GLU A 87 22.14 -8.12 -13.65
CA GLU A 87 21.73 -9.41 -13.07
C GLU A 87 20.28 -9.33 -12.55
N TYR A 88 19.91 -8.25 -11.86
CA TYR A 88 18.56 -8.05 -11.33
C TYR A 88 17.51 -7.93 -12.44
N GLU A 89 17.84 -7.27 -13.55
CA GLU A 89 16.96 -7.16 -14.70
C GLU A 89 16.67 -8.50 -15.36
N GLU A 90 17.70 -9.30 -15.60
CA GLU A 90 17.55 -10.65 -16.15
C GLU A 90 16.78 -11.55 -15.19
N ASP A 91 17.15 -11.54 -13.90
CA ASP A 91 16.52 -12.36 -12.88
C ASP A 91 15.04 -12.07 -12.73
N ILE A 92 14.66 -10.79 -12.63
CA ILE A 92 13.25 -10.45 -12.42
C ILE A 92 12.40 -10.79 -13.63
N HIS A 93 12.95 -10.53 -14.83
CA HIS A 93 12.27 -10.82 -16.07
C HIS A 93 11.99 -12.32 -16.19
N MET A 94 13.02 -13.15 -16.02
CA MET A 94 12.89 -14.61 -16.05
C MET A 94 11.95 -15.13 -14.95
N LYS A 95 12.04 -14.59 -13.72
CA LYS A 95 11.17 -15.03 -12.60
C LYS A 95 9.70 -14.75 -12.90
N ILE A 96 9.38 -13.55 -13.37
CA ILE A 96 7.99 -13.16 -13.67
C ILE A 96 7.48 -13.94 -14.89
N GLU A 97 8.26 -14.02 -15.97
CA GLU A 97 7.90 -14.77 -17.18
C GLU A 97 7.59 -16.24 -16.86
N ARG A 98 8.48 -16.92 -16.12
CA ARG A 98 8.26 -18.32 -15.73
C ARG A 98 7.00 -18.52 -14.90
N LYS A 99 6.66 -17.56 -14.03
CA LYS A 99 5.43 -17.60 -13.23
C LYS A 99 4.19 -17.42 -14.11
N VAL A 100 4.19 -16.43 -15.00
CA VAL A 100 3.07 -16.15 -15.91
C VAL A 100 2.83 -17.32 -16.88
N THR A 101 3.89 -17.95 -17.39
CA THR A 101 3.79 -19.14 -18.23
C THR A 101 3.14 -20.33 -17.50
N GLN A 102 3.31 -20.45 -16.17
CA GLN A 102 2.63 -21.49 -15.38
C GLN A 102 1.15 -21.18 -15.16
N CYS A 103 0.82 -19.90 -14.94
CA CYS A 103 -0.55 -19.43 -14.77
C CYS A 103 -0.57 -17.93 -15.04
N PRO A 104 -1.43 -17.41 -15.95
CA PRO A 104 -1.45 -15.98 -16.28
C PRO A 104 -2.05 -15.11 -15.17
N LYS A 105 -2.84 -15.71 -14.27
CA LYS A 105 -3.42 -15.08 -13.09
C LYS A 105 -2.43 -15.07 -11.94
N GLN A 106 -1.41 -14.22 -12.05
CA GLN A 106 -0.40 -13.98 -11.00
C GLN A 106 -0.71 -12.70 -10.22
N LEU A 107 -0.25 -12.68 -8.96
CA LEU A 107 -0.17 -11.47 -8.15
C LEU A 107 1.29 -11.19 -7.80
N PHE A 108 1.81 -10.07 -8.28
CA PHE A 108 3.15 -9.57 -7.99
C PHE A 108 3.06 -8.37 -7.04
N ILE A 109 3.71 -8.45 -5.88
CA ILE A 109 3.75 -7.38 -4.89
C ILE A 109 5.19 -6.89 -4.78
N PHE A 110 5.38 -5.59 -4.96
CA PHE A 110 6.66 -4.90 -4.85
C PHE A 110 6.62 -4.00 -3.61
N ASP A 111 7.18 -4.49 -2.52
CA ASP A 111 7.30 -3.75 -1.26
C ASP A 111 8.52 -2.84 -1.25
N GLU A 112 8.40 -1.68 -0.61
CA GLU A 112 9.36 -0.57 -0.69
C GLU A 112 9.73 -0.23 -2.14
N SER A 113 8.74 -0.24 -3.03
CA SER A 113 8.92 -0.01 -4.47
C SER A 113 9.65 1.29 -4.80
N ASP A 114 9.61 2.28 -3.91
CA ASP A 114 10.40 3.51 -3.99
C ASP A 114 11.93 3.31 -4.05
N LEU A 115 12.41 2.12 -3.72
CA LEU A 115 13.83 1.75 -3.78
C LEU A 115 14.18 0.94 -5.04
N ILE A 116 13.22 0.63 -5.90
CA ILE A 116 13.47 -0.09 -7.16
C ILE A 116 14.34 0.79 -8.07
N PRO A 117 15.46 0.27 -8.61
CA PRO A 117 16.25 0.98 -9.58
C PRO A 117 15.43 1.36 -10.83
N PRO A 118 15.59 2.57 -11.40
CA PRO A 118 14.83 3.03 -12.55
C PRO A 118 14.91 2.09 -13.77
N GLN A 119 16.07 1.49 -14.01
CA GLN A 119 16.28 0.59 -15.15
C GLN A 119 15.41 -0.69 -15.02
N LEU A 120 15.33 -1.23 -13.81
CA LEU A 120 14.47 -2.38 -13.50
C LEU A 120 12.98 -2.04 -13.67
N LEU A 121 12.60 -0.82 -13.31
CA LEU A 121 11.25 -0.33 -13.49
C LEU A 121 10.86 -0.21 -14.97
N ASP A 122 11.78 0.26 -15.82
CA ASP A 122 11.55 0.32 -17.27
C ASP A 122 11.34 -1.08 -17.86
N LYS A 123 12.04 -2.09 -17.35
CA LYS A 123 11.82 -3.49 -17.73
C LYS A 123 10.43 -3.99 -17.29
N LEU A 124 10.03 -3.72 -16.05
CA LEU A 124 8.69 -4.07 -15.55
C LEU A 124 7.59 -3.38 -16.36
N LYS A 125 7.81 -2.14 -16.77
CA LYS A 125 6.89 -1.39 -17.61
C LYS A 125 6.60 -2.09 -18.93
N PHE A 126 7.63 -2.55 -19.62
CA PHE A 126 7.45 -3.29 -20.87
C PHE A 126 6.54 -4.51 -20.69
N MET A 127 6.71 -5.23 -19.57
CA MET A 127 5.90 -6.41 -19.25
C MET A 127 4.43 -6.05 -18.95
N ILE A 128 4.19 -4.97 -18.21
CA ILE A 128 2.84 -4.57 -17.77
C ILE A 128 2.03 -3.93 -18.90
N ASP A 129 2.62 -3.01 -19.68
CA ASP A 129 1.88 -2.17 -20.63
C ASP A 129 1.87 -2.70 -22.07
N TYR A 130 2.89 -3.45 -22.49
CA TYR A 130 3.08 -3.78 -23.91
C TYR A 130 2.99 -5.27 -24.21
N ASN A 131 3.00 -6.13 -23.20
CA ASN A 131 3.04 -7.57 -23.41
C ASN A 131 1.70 -8.25 -23.05
N VAL A 132 1.13 -8.91 -24.06
CA VAL A 132 -0.18 -9.57 -24.02
C VAL A 132 -0.24 -10.75 -23.03
N ASP A 133 0.90 -11.35 -22.70
CA ASP A 133 0.97 -12.51 -21.81
C ASP A 133 0.67 -12.15 -20.36
N TYR A 134 0.91 -10.89 -19.97
CA TYR A 134 0.76 -10.41 -18.59
C TYR A 134 -0.63 -9.84 -18.31
N THR A 135 -1.51 -9.81 -19.31
CA THR A 135 -2.80 -9.10 -19.26
C THR A 135 -3.69 -9.51 -18.10
N GLN A 136 -3.60 -10.74 -17.59
CA GLN A 136 -4.40 -11.23 -16.45
C GLN A 136 -3.69 -11.14 -15.10
N SER A 137 -2.46 -10.60 -15.06
CA SER A 137 -1.68 -10.45 -13.84
C SER A 137 -1.99 -9.12 -13.14
N ILE A 138 -1.85 -9.14 -11.82
CA ILE A 138 -1.98 -7.95 -10.96
C ILE A 138 -0.60 -7.60 -10.39
N PHE A 139 -0.20 -6.35 -10.53
CA PHE A 139 1.00 -5.76 -9.99
C PHE A 139 0.62 -4.73 -8.92
N ILE A 140 1.16 -4.88 -7.71
CA ILE A 140 0.91 -3.97 -6.59
C ILE A 140 2.24 -3.40 -6.08
N PHE A 141 2.41 -2.09 -6.20
CA PHE A 141 3.57 -1.35 -5.74
C PHE A 141 3.26 -0.66 -4.42
N LEU A 142 4.02 -0.96 -3.36
CA LEU A 142 3.90 -0.31 -2.06
C LEU A 142 5.02 0.71 -1.93
N SER A 143 4.67 1.99 -1.81
CA SER A 143 5.66 3.08 -1.73
C SER A 143 5.45 3.94 -0.49
N HIS A 144 6.56 4.41 0.08
CA HIS A 144 6.56 5.45 1.11
C HIS A 144 6.63 6.87 0.55
N ILE A 145 7.12 7.02 -0.68
CA ILE A 145 7.23 8.34 -1.29
C ILE A 145 5.84 8.94 -1.47
N GLY A 146 5.76 10.22 -1.12
CA GLY A 146 4.53 11.00 -1.13
C GLY A 146 3.66 10.87 0.11
N GLY A 147 4.01 9.97 1.03
CA GLY A 147 3.26 9.81 2.27
C GLY A 147 3.21 11.08 3.12
N GLU A 148 4.32 11.81 3.23
CA GLU A 148 4.35 13.08 3.97
C GLU A 148 3.50 14.16 3.28
N LEU A 149 3.58 14.28 1.96
CA LEU A 149 2.77 15.23 1.19
C LEU A 149 1.27 14.95 1.28
N ILE A 150 0.87 13.66 1.25
CA ILE A 150 -0.52 13.24 1.50
C ILE A 150 -0.96 13.69 2.90
N ASN A 151 -0.11 13.51 3.91
CA ASN A 151 -0.43 13.90 5.28
C ASN A 151 -0.58 15.42 5.43
N ASP A 152 0.38 16.18 4.89
CA ASP A 152 0.39 17.64 4.97
C ASP A 152 -0.80 18.24 4.23
N HIS A 153 -1.14 17.69 3.06
CA HIS A 153 -2.33 18.15 2.34
C HIS A 153 -3.61 17.77 3.05
N TYR A 154 -3.71 16.56 3.62
CA TYR A 154 -4.88 16.22 4.41
C TYR A 154 -5.00 17.15 5.63
N PHE A 155 -3.90 17.45 6.32
CA PHE A 155 -3.91 18.42 7.42
C PHE A 155 -4.40 19.80 6.96
N TYR A 156 -3.94 20.28 5.80
CA TYR A 156 -4.44 21.52 5.18
C TYR A 156 -5.95 21.47 4.91
N LEU A 157 -6.46 20.39 4.30
CA LEU A 157 -7.89 20.26 4.02
C LEU A 157 -8.74 20.23 5.29
N LEU A 158 -8.21 19.62 6.35
CA LEU A 158 -8.86 19.58 7.67
C LEU A 158 -8.92 20.97 8.32
N LYS A 159 -7.86 21.77 8.21
CA LYS A 159 -7.76 23.07 8.88
C LYS A 159 -8.37 24.22 8.08
N GLU A 160 -8.08 24.27 6.80
CA GLU A 160 -8.37 25.44 5.96
C GLU A 160 -9.64 25.23 5.11
N ALA A 161 -9.92 24.00 4.69
CA ALA A 161 -11.08 23.68 3.86
C ALA A 161 -12.27 23.10 4.65
N ASN A 162 -12.11 22.94 5.98
CA ASN A 162 -13.10 22.35 6.89
C ASN A 162 -13.65 20.99 6.40
N LYS A 163 -12.83 20.21 5.68
CA LYS A 163 -13.21 18.87 5.22
C LYS A 163 -12.94 17.86 6.32
N THR A 164 -13.93 17.01 6.58
CA THR A 164 -13.70 15.83 7.42
C THR A 164 -12.98 14.75 6.60
N ARG A 165 -12.48 13.72 7.28
CA ARG A 165 -11.81 12.60 6.61
C ARG A 165 -12.71 11.95 5.57
N GLU A 166 -13.95 11.67 5.95
CA GLU A 166 -14.92 10.95 5.14
C GLU A 166 -15.38 11.77 3.93
N ASP A 167 -15.26 13.11 3.95
CA ASP A 167 -15.54 13.98 2.80
C ASP A 167 -14.48 13.92 1.70
N LEU A 168 -13.27 13.45 2.04
CA LEU A 168 -12.15 13.40 1.12
C LEU A 168 -12.43 12.45 -0.03
N LYS A 169 -12.06 12.88 -1.23
CA LYS A 169 -12.16 12.08 -2.46
C LYS A 169 -10.77 11.91 -3.07
N LEU A 170 -10.63 10.92 -3.95
CA LEU A 170 -9.40 10.74 -4.71
C LEU A 170 -9.00 12.01 -5.49
N ALA A 171 -10.01 12.76 -5.94
CA ALA A 171 -9.83 14.03 -6.64
C ALA A 171 -9.02 15.07 -5.87
N ASP A 172 -9.12 15.07 -4.55
CA ASP A 172 -8.38 15.99 -3.69
C ASP A 172 -6.86 15.73 -3.73
N PHE A 173 -6.46 14.49 -4.03
CA PHE A 173 -5.05 14.08 -4.02
C PHE A 173 -4.44 13.98 -5.42
N TYR A 174 -5.23 14.08 -6.50
CA TYR A 174 -4.71 13.92 -7.87
C TYR A 174 -3.57 14.88 -8.18
N THR A 175 -3.68 16.14 -7.76
CA THR A 175 -2.63 17.12 -8.05
C THR A 175 -1.34 16.82 -7.30
N LEU A 176 -1.38 16.18 -6.13
CA LEU A 176 -0.16 15.77 -5.40
C LEU A 176 0.46 14.54 -6.04
N ILE A 177 -0.39 13.56 -6.36
CA ILE A 177 0.01 12.34 -7.05
C ILE A 177 0.67 12.69 -8.40
N SER A 178 0.16 13.70 -9.11
CA SER A 178 0.73 14.18 -10.36
C SER A 178 1.91 15.15 -10.17
N LYS A 179 1.88 16.05 -9.19
CA LYS A 179 2.97 17.02 -8.91
C LYS A 179 4.22 16.36 -8.31
N GLU A 180 4.12 15.25 -7.60
CA GLU A 180 5.28 14.47 -7.16
C GLU A 180 6.16 13.97 -8.31
N ALA A 181 5.61 13.86 -9.53
CA ALA A 181 6.38 13.61 -10.75
C ALA A 181 7.25 14.80 -11.18
N PHE A 182 6.96 16.00 -10.68
CA PHE A 182 7.61 17.25 -11.07
C PHE A 182 8.54 17.81 -9.98
N PHE A 183 8.25 17.59 -8.69
CA PHE A 183 8.99 18.25 -7.59
C PHE A 183 10.23 17.51 -7.07
N LYS A 184 10.59 16.35 -7.62
CA LYS A 184 11.91 15.75 -7.40
C LYS A 184 12.58 15.51 -8.75
N GLU A 185 13.29 16.53 -9.23
CA GLU A 185 14.20 16.38 -10.38
C GLU A 185 15.25 15.27 -10.16
N ASP A 186 15.50 14.85 -8.91
CA ASP A 186 16.45 13.78 -8.55
C ASP A 186 15.81 12.41 -8.22
N ASN A 187 14.50 12.19 -8.44
CA ASN A 187 13.91 10.86 -8.23
C ASN A 187 13.55 10.15 -9.53
N ASP A 188 14.57 9.55 -10.14
CA ASP A 188 14.48 8.79 -11.39
C ASP A 188 13.39 7.71 -11.38
N PHE A 189 13.12 7.08 -10.22
CA PHE A 189 12.07 6.07 -10.08
C PHE A 189 10.67 6.66 -10.33
N TYR A 190 10.39 7.86 -9.82
CA TYR A 190 9.11 8.53 -9.99
C TYR A 190 8.94 9.10 -11.38
N ASN A 191 10.00 9.68 -11.92
CA ASN A 191 10.04 10.16 -13.30
C ASN A 191 9.77 9.01 -14.27
N SER A 192 10.40 7.84 -14.08
CA SER A 192 10.08 6.65 -14.86
C SER A 192 8.65 6.19 -14.59
N LEU A 193 8.16 6.03 -13.36
CA LEU A 193 6.77 5.57 -13.11
C LEU A 193 5.67 6.47 -13.70
N VAL A 194 5.78 7.79 -13.55
CA VAL A 194 4.70 8.73 -13.88
C VAL A 194 4.75 9.19 -15.33
N LYS A 195 5.95 9.43 -15.91
CA LYS A 195 6.05 9.77 -17.34
C LYS A 195 5.63 8.62 -18.26
N THR A 196 5.50 7.41 -17.71
CA THR A 196 5.34 6.20 -18.51
C THR A 196 3.95 5.56 -18.48
N PHE A 197 2.99 6.11 -17.73
CA PHE A 197 1.61 5.60 -17.60
C PHE A 197 1.50 4.15 -17.07
N LEU A 198 2.53 3.66 -16.37
CA LEU A 198 2.56 2.28 -15.88
C LEU A 198 1.41 1.95 -14.91
N ILE A 199 1.03 2.90 -14.07
CA ILE A 199 0.09 2.70 -12.97
C ILE A 199 -1.32 3.06 -13.40
N ASP A 200 -2.27 2.13 -13.25
CA ASP A 200 -3.69 2.37 -13.50
C ASP A 200 -4.33 3.19 -12.40
N HIS A 201 -4.00 2.84 -11.15
CA HIS A 201 -4.60 3.47 -9.98
C HIS A 201 -3.54 3.79 -8.93
N TYR A 202 -3.41 5.08 -8.65
CA TYR A 202 -2.72 5.58 -7.47
C TYR A 202 -3.70 5.61 -6.31
N VAL A 203 -3.35 4.89 -5.24
CA VAL A 203 -4.20 4.71 -4.06
C VAL A 203 -3.54 5.41 -2.86
N PRO A 204 -3.99 6.62 -2.50
CA PRO A 204 -3.45 7.32 -1.33
C PRO A 204 -3.94 6.64 -0.04
N PHE A 205 -3.00 6.37 0.86
CA PHE A 205 -3.25 5.92 2.22
C PHE A 205 -3.09 7.10 3.14
N LEU A 206 -4.22 7.50 3.73
CA LEU A 206 -4.30 8.63 4.63
C LEU A 206 -3.63 8.30 5.96
N PRO A 207 -3.09 9.30 6.67
CA PRO A 207 -2.51 9.08 7.99
C PRO A 207 -3.57 8.64 9.01
N MET A 208 -3.14 7.92 10.05
CA MET A 208 -4.04 7.37 11.07
C MET A 208 -4.32 8.40 12.17
N GLU A 209 -5.56 8.88 12.28
CA GLU A 209 -6.03 9.64 13.44
C GLU A 209 -6.11 8.80 14.73
N ARG A 210 -6.21 9.49 15.87
CA ARG A 210 -6.31 8.88 17.21
C ARG A 210 -7.38 7.79 17.31
N ARG A 211 -8.56 8.01 16.72
CA ARG A 211 -9.65 7.01 16.72
C ARG A 211 -9.27 5.70 16.01
N HIS A 212 -8.50 5.77 14.92
CA HIS A 212 -8.09 4.58 14.17
C HIS A 212 -6.99 3.81 14.92
N VAL A 213 -6.04 4.53 15.52
CA VAL A 213 -5.01 3.92 16.37
C VAL A 213 -5.65 3.21 17.56
N ARG A 214 -6.66 3.84 18.18
CA ARG A 214 -7.46 3.21 19.24
C ARG A 214 -8.10 1.91 18.77
N GLN A 215 -8.73 1.88 17.59
CA GLN A 215 -9.30 0.66 17.02
C GLN A 215 -8.23 -0.43 16.80
N CYS A 216 -7.05 -0.06 16.28
CA CYS A 216 -5.93 -0.99 16.14
C CYS A 216 -5.45 -1.56 17.50
N ILE A 217 -5.42 -0.76 18.57
CA ILE A 217 -5.07 -1.21 19.92
C ILE A 217 -6.09 -2.23 20.43
N VAL A 218 -7.38 -1.94 20.29
CA VAL A 218 -8.46 -2.87 20.68
C VAL A 218 -8.33 -4.18 19.91
N ASP A 219 -8.09 -4.13 18.60
CA ASP A 219 -7.88 -5.33 17.79
C ASP A 219 -6.66 -6.15 18.25
N GLU A 220 -5.59 -5.49 18.70
CA GLU A 220 -4.41 -6.18 19.22
C GLU A 220 -4.67 -6.86 20.57
N PHE A 221 -5.47 -6.25 21.45
CA PHE A 221 -5.96 -6.93 22.66
C PHE A 221 -6.80 -8.16 22.32
N LEU A 222 -7.71 -8.04 21.36
CA LEU A 222 -8.55 -9.16 20.91
C LEU A 222 -7.70 -10.29 20.31
N ARG A 223 -6.65 -9.99 19.54
CA ARG A 223 -5.70 -10.98 19.03
C ARG A 223 -4.97 -11.76 20.14
N ARG A 224 -4.83 -11.16 21.32
CA ARG A 224 -4.24 -11.78 22.52
C ARG A 224 -5.28 -12.44 23.42
N ASN A 225 -6.51 -12.64 22.93
CA ASN A 225 -7.64 -13.20 23.67
C ASN A 225 -8.07 -12.38 24.90
N ILE A 226 -7.74 -11.08 24.93
CA ILE A 226 -8.19 -10.16 25.98
C ILE A 226 -9.49 -9.51 25.52
N MET A 227 -10.61 -10.06 25.98
CA MET A 227 -11.94 -9.52 25.74
C MET A 227 -12.17 -8.31 26.65
N ASN A 228 -12.67 -7.21 26.08
CA ASN A 228 -12.98 -5.96 26.81
C ASN A 228 -11.76 -5.37 27.55
N PRO A 229 -10.69 -4.95 26.82
CA PRO A 229 -9.54 -4.30 27.44
C PRO A 229 -9.96 -3.04 28.22
N LYS A 230 -9.43 -2.86 29.43
CA LYS A 230 -9.72 -1.65 30.24
C LYS A 230 -9.24 -0.41 29.50
N GLU A 231 -10.05 0.64 29.53
CA GLU A 231 -9.76 1.95 28.93
C GLU A 231 -8.41 2.53 29.34
N GLU A 232 -8.03 2.32 30.61
CA GLU A 232 -6.74 2.77 31.14
C GLU A 232 -5.56 2.23 30.33
N TYR A 233 -5.58 0.95 29.94
CA TYR A 233 -4.49 0.35 29.15
C TYR A 233 -4.48 0.87 27.72
N ILE A 234 -5.66 1.06 27.12
CA ILE A 234 -5.77 1.65 25.77
C ILE A 234 -5.18 3.07 25.79
N ASN A 235 -5.53 3.87 26.79
CA ASN A 235 -5.06 5.25 26.93
C ASN A 235 -3.54 5.32 27.17
N LYS A 236 -2.98 4.44 28.02
CA LYS A 236 -1.53 4.32 28.21
C LYS A 236 -0.79 4.06 26.90
N ILE A 237 -1.33 3.20 26.03
CA ILE A 237 -0.73 2.93 24.72
C ILE A 237 -0.88 4.14 23.78
N LEU A 238 -2.03 4.83 23.80
CA LEU A 238 -2.24 6.04 23.00
C LEU A 238 -1.31 7.20 23.41
N GLU A 239 -0.89 7.27 24.66
CA GLU A 239 0.01 8.31 25.18
C GLU A 239 1.45 8.16 24.68
N ILE A 240 1.93 6.93 24.50
CA ILE A 240 3.29 6.65 24.01
C ILE A 240 3.41 6.73 22.48
N VAL A 241 2.29 6.80 21.76
CA VAL A 241 2.29 7.01 20.31
C VAL A 241 2.81 8.41 20.00
N GLN A 242 3.68 8.50 18.99
CA GLN A 242 4.17 9.78 18.50
C GLN A 242 3.14 10.40 17.56
N TRP A 243 2.67 11.60 17.92
CA TRP A 243 1.65 12.34 17.17
C TRP A 243 2.27 13.50 16.38
N VAL A 244 1.78 13.72 15.16
CA VAL A 244 2.22 14.76 14.22
C VAL A 244 1.03 15.49 13.60
N PRO A 245 1.18 16.75 13.17
CA PRO A 245 2.31 17.65 13.51
C PRO A 245 2.41 17.88 15.02
N LEU A 246 3.57 18.33 15.51
CA LEU A 246 3.91 18.33 16.95
C LEU A 246 2.98 19.20 17.81
N ASN A 247 2.45 20.29 17.25
CA ASN A 247 1.60 21.23 17.98
C ASN A 247 0.16 20.72 18.05
N GLU A 248 -0.39 20.25 16.93
CA GLU A 248 -1.80 19.85 16.81
C GLU A 248 -2.04 18.38 17.14
N LYS A 249 -1.00 17.54 17.04
CA LYS A 249 -1.00 16.11 17.41
C LYS A 249 -2.17 15.32 16.80
N VAL A 250 -2.43 15.54 15.51
CA VAL A 250 -3.63 15.02 14.83
C VAL A 250 -3.47 13.56 14.38
N PHE A 251 -2.28 13.22 13.88
CA PHE A 251 -2.01 11.96 13.19
C PHE A 251 -0.91 11.16 13.88
N SER A 252 -0.98 9.83 13.85
CA SER A 252 0.12 8.97 14.30
C SER A 252 1.25 8.96 13.28
N ARG A 253 2.48 9.22 13.73
CA ARG A 253 3.70 9.19 12.90
C ARG A 253 3.96 7.81 12.29
N SER A 254 3.71 6.75 13.06
CA SER A 254 3.97 5.35 12.67
C SER A 254 2.69 4.57 12.36
N GLY A 255 1.55 5.26 12.24
CA GLY A 255 0.24 4.65 12.07
C GLY A 255 -0.05 3.61 13.16
N CYS A 256 -0.42 2.40 12.76
CA CYS A 256 -0.63 1.26 13.66
C CYS A 256 0.58 0.30 13.74
N LYS A 257 1.73 0.61 13.12
CA LYS A 257 2.84 -0.34 12.95
C LYS A 257 3.47 -0.80 14.26
N GLN A 258 3.59 0.10 15.24
CA GLN A 258 4.29 -0.15 16.50
C GLN A 258 3.39 -0.65 17.62
N ILE A 259 2.08 -0.81 17.37
CA ILE A 259 1.12 -1.20 18.42
C ILE A 259 1.39 -2.62 18.90
N SER A 260 1.65 -3.57 17.99
CA SER A 260 1.91 -4.97 18.34
C SER A 260 3.21 -5.17 19.12
N GLN A 261 4.14 -4.21 19.06
CA GLN A 261 5.41 -4.24 19.79
C GLN A 261 5.27 -3.73 21.23
N GLN A 262 4.13 -3.12 21.58
CA GLN A 262 3.88 -2.66 22.94
C GLN A 262 3.59 -3.86 23.85
N ASN A 263 3.98 -3.73 25.12
CA ASN A 263 3.70 -4.71 26.17
C ASN A 263 2.20 -4.73 26.50
N ILE A 264 1.42 -5.36 25.62
CA ILE A 264 -0.02 -5.54 25.75
C ILE A 264 -0.22 -6.89 26.44
N GLY A 265 -0.45 -6.87 27.75
CA GLY A 265 -0.78 -8.07 28.53
C GLY A 265 0.21 -8.49 29.62
N SER A 266 1.28 -7.74 29.89
CA SER A 266 2.18 -7.99 31.04
C SER A 266 1.78 -7.17 32.27
N THR A 267 0.51 -7.25 32.65
CA THR A 267 0.06 -6.83 33.99
C THR A 267 -0.75 -7.97 34.57
N SER A 268 -0.01 -8.97 35.06
CA SER A 268 -0.43 -9.82 36.17
C SER A 268 -0.65 -8.98 37.41
#